data_AF-C6H500-F1
#
_entry.id   AF-C6H500-F1
#
_cell.length_a   1.000
_cell.length_b   1.000
_cell.length_c   1.000
_cell.angle_alpha   90.00
_cell.angle_beta   90.00
_cell.angle_gamma   90.00
#
_symmetry.space_group_name_H-M   'P 1'
#
loop_
_entity.id
_entity.type
_entity.pdbx_description
1 polymer ?
#
loop_
_entity_poly.entity_id
_entity_poly.type
_entity_poly.pdbx_seq_one_letter_code
_entity_poly.pdbx_strand_id
1 'polypeptide(L)'
;MLESGLRTTSRAARFARAPERIWVCSPCRNALLWKSQSQSRGLSTAPSRDPDKKPFYVTTPIFYVNAAPHVGHLYTMILADVLKRWQILLGNTDAKLLTGTDEHGLKIQQAAAALGMTPQALCDQNCKTFQNLARKGNVGYDHFIRTTDAEHKEAVRYFWDMLNHRGYIYTSKHEGWYSVSDEAFYPPSAVQPTLDPSTGRKIITSIETGKEVQWASEENYHFRLSAFQEPLLEHFRKNPDFVTPRNYMDGIVSAVTSGLQDLSISRPASRLKWGIPVPYDESQVIYVWLDALVNYITYAGYPFPPGAQSIWPADVQVVGKDILR
;
A
#
# COMPACT_ATOMS: atom_id res chain seq x y z
N MET A 1 99.59 -26.26 3.07
CA MET A 1 100.10 -27.59 2.69
C MET A 1 99.06 -28.62 3.09
N LEU A 2 98.68 -29.46 2.12
CA LEU A 2 98.04 -30.77 2.23
C LEU A 2 96.53 -30.82 2.52
N GLU A 3 95.83 -31.04 1.41
CA GLU A 3 94.58 -31.79 1.29
C GLU A 3 94.68 -33.24 1.83
N SER A 4 93.50 -33.84 1.92
CA SER A 4 93.12 -35.27 2.07
C SER A 4 92.50 -35.54 3.44
N GLY A 5 91.24 -35.95 3.59
CA GLY A 5 90.37 -36.71 2.70
C GLY A 5 89.89 -37.91 3.51
N LEU A 6 88.57 -38.11 3.66
CA LEU A 6 87.93 -39.41 3.90
C LEU A 6 86.41 -39.25 3.93
N ARG A 7 85.74 -39.90 2.97
CA ARG A 7 84.30 -40.15 2.96
C ARG A 7 84.01 -41.37 3.84
N THR A 8 83.01 -41.28 4.70
CA THR A 8 82.31 -42.45 5.25
C THR A 8 80.82 -42.17 5.32
N THR A 9 80.05 -43.03 4.66
CA THR A 9 78.59 -43.12 4.71
C THR A 9 78.14 -43.80 6.01
N SER A 10 77.13 -43.27 6.71
CA SER A 10 76.16 -44.12 7.44
C SER A 10 74.92 -43.34 7.91
N ARG A 11 73.76 -43.99 7.75
CA ARG A 11 72.42 -43.60 8.22
C ARG A 11 72.34 -43.67 9.75
N ALA A 12 71.69 -42.69 10.39
CA ALA A 12 70.91 -42.93 11.62
C ALA A 12 69.96 -41.76 11.96
N ALA A 13 68.67 -42.05 11.82
CA ALA A 13 67.52 -41.65 12.63
C ALA A 13 67.42 -40.23 13.24
N ARG A 14 66.50 -39.44 12.66
CA ARG A 14 65.74 -38.39 13.37
C ARG A 14 64.78 -39.07 14.35
N PHE A 15 64.98 -38.89 15.66
CA PHE A 15 63.94 -39.13 16.65
C PHE A 15 62.92 -37.99 16.60
N ALA A 16 61.77 -38.21 15.95
CA ALA A 16 60.60 -37.37 16.08
C ALA A 16 59.83 -37.78 17.35
N ARG A 17 59.53 -36.81 18.22
CA ARG A 17 58.64 -36.97 19.38
C ARG A 17 57.25 -37.42 18.89
N ALA A 18 56.72 -38.49 19.48
CA ALA A 18 55.32 -38.88 19.29
C ALA A 18 54.39 -37.85 19.96
N PRO A 19 53.26 -37.47 19.34
CA PRO A 19 52.30 -36.58 19.98
C PRO A 19 51.47 -37.35 21.03
N GLU A 20 51.26 -36.71 22.17
CA GLU A 20 50.41 -37.19 23.26
C GLU A 20 48.98 -37.47 22.77
N ARG A 21 48.45 -38.64 23.15
CA ARG A 21 47.08 -39.04 22.82
C ARG A 21 46.11 -38.43 23.83
N ILE A 22 45.40 -37.39 23.40
CA ILE A 22 44.25 -36.84 24.13
C ILE A 22 43.16 -37.92 24.20
N TRP A 23 42.72 -38.26 25.40
CA TRP A 23 41.66 -39.25 25.61
C TRP A 23 40.30 -38.65 25.24
N VAL A 24 39.60 -39.27 24.29
CA VAL A 24 38.29 -38.81 23.78
C VAL A 24 37.22 -39.85 24.12
N CYS A 25 36.10 -39.34 24.67
CA CYS A 25 34.94 -40.10 25.13
C CYS A 25 34.31 -40.96 24.00
N SER A 26 33.67 -42.10 24.34
CA SER A 26 33.08 -43.02 23.35
C SER A 26 32.01 -42.40 22.43
N PRO A 27 31.04 -41.59 22.91
CA PRO A 27 30.10 -40.91 22.01
C PRO A 27 30.76 -39.83 21.12
N CYS A 28 31.92 -39.31 21.53
CA CYS A 28 32.70 -38.32 20.79
C CYS A 28 33.50 -38.94 19.61
N ARG A 29 33.78 -40.26 19.63
CA ARG A 29 34.51 -40.96 18.53
C ARG A 29 33.66 -41.14 17.28
N ASN A 30 32.35 -41.33 17.44
CA ASN A 30 31.45 -41.52 16.32
C ASN A 30 31.15 -40.22 15.55
N ALA A 31 31.47 -39.05 16.11
CA ALA A 31 31.36 -37.77 15.41
C ALA A 31 32.51 -37.51 14.42
N LEU A 32 33.62 -38.26 14.50
CA LEU A 32 34.79 -38.09 13.63
C LEU A 32 34.84 -39.08 12.46
N LEU A 33 34.01 -40.13 12.46
CA LEU A 33 33.94 -41.14 11.40
C LEU A 33 32.81 -40.89 10.38
N TRP A 34 32.02 -39.82 10.52
CA TRP A 34 31.07 -39.38 9.48
C TRP A 34 31.70 -38.45 8.41
N LYS A 35 33.02 -38.24 8.44
CA LYS A 35 33.72 -37.43 7.43
C LYS A 35 34.32 -38.30 6.32
N SER A 36 33.48 -38.86 5.44
CA SER A 36 33.91 -39.18 4.06
C SER A 36 32.75 -39.41 3.06
N GLN A 37 31.62 -38.73 3.22
CA GLN A 37 30.83 -38.35 2.06
C GLN A 37 30.90 -36.84 1.96
N SER A 38 31.88 -36.36 1.19
CA SER A 38 31.79 -35.03 0.60
C SER A 38 30.63 -35.05 -0.40
N GLN A 39 29.40 -34.99 0.10
CA GLN A 39 28.44 -34.17 -0.61
C GLN A 39 29.05 -32.78 -0.53
N SER A 40 29.60 -32.33 -1.65
CA SER A 40 29.75 -30.90 -1.88
C SER A 40 28.39 -30.32 -1.51
N ARG A 41 28.29 -29.69 -0.34
CA ARG A 41 27.28 -28.67 -0.14
C ARG A 41 27.64 -27.66 -1.21
N GLY A 42 27.00 -27.79 -2.36
CA GLY A 42 27.12 -26.81 -3.41
C GLY A 42 26.94 -25.48 -2.71
N LEU A 43 27.89 -24.58 -2.89
CA LEU A 43 27.60 -23.16 -2.71
C LEU A 43 26.27 -22.98 -3.41
N SER A 44 25.21 -22.68 -2.65
CA SER A 44 23.90 -22.43 -3.22
C SER A 44 24.15 -21.28 -4.17
N THR A 45 24.30 -21.59 -5.46
CA THR A 45 24.41 -20.59 -6.50
C THR A 45 23.13 -19.81 -6.36
N ALA A 46 23.23 -18.51 -6.08
CA ALA A 46 22.07 -17.64 -6.10
C ALA A 46 21.26 -18.02 -7.34
N PRO A 47 19.96 -18.33 -7.19
CA PRO A 47 19.17 -18.80 -8.30
C PRO A 47 19.36 -17.85 -9.47
N SER A 48 19.72 -18.40 -10.63
CA SER A 48 19.93 -17.61 -11.84
C SER A 48 18.65 -16.83 -12.12
N ARG A 49 18.75 -15.51 -12.11
CA ARG A 49 17.64 -14.61 -12.44
C ARG A 49 17.13 -14.95 -13.83
N ASP A 50 15.84 -15.21 -13.94
CA ASP A 50 15.14 -15.18 -15.23
C ASP A 50 14.94 -13.69 -15.60
N PRO A 51 15.66 -13.15 -16.60
CA PRO A 51 15.56 -11.74 -16.97
C PRO A 51 14.17 -11.39 -17.53
N ASP A 52 13.37 -12.38 -17.92
CA ASP A 52 12.04 -12.19 -18.51
C ASP A 52 10.92 -12.15 -17.44
N LYS A 53 11.23 -12.47 -16.17
CA LYS A 53 10.24 -12.48 -15.09
C LYS A 53 10.16 -11.12 -14.39
N LYS A 54 8.94 -10.58 -14.24
CA LYS A 54 8.72 -9.36 -13.45
C LYS A 54 9.16 -9.56 -11.98
N PRO A 55 9.72 -8.53 -11.33
CA PRO A 55 10.00 -8.58 -9.90
C PRO A 55 8.76 -8.91 -9.06
N PHE A 56 8.95 -9.60 -7.93
CA PHE A 56 7.88 -9.79 -6.95
C PHE A 56 7.51 -8.43 -6.34
N TYR A 57 6.23 -8.08 -6.30
CA TYR A 57 5.76 -6.78 -5.85
C TYR A 57 4.71 -6.95 -4.75
N VAL A 58 5.01 -6.45 -3.54
CA VAL A 58 4.12 -6.45 -2.39
C VAL A 58 3.85 -5.03 -1.90
N THR A 59 2.63 -4.76 -1.44
CA THR A 59 2.24 -3.44 -0.93
C THR A 59 1.64 -3.53 0.48
N THR A 60 1.82 -2.45 1.26
CA THR A 60 0.94 -2.12 2.40
C THR A 60 -0.17 -1.19 1.90
N PRO A 61 -1.19 -0.89 2.73
CA PRO A 61 -1.99 0.29 2.50
C PRO A 61 -1.11 1.54 2.62
N ILE A 62 -1.54 2.64 2.02
CA ILE A 62 -1.04 3.96 2.39
C ILE A 62 -1.86 4.51 3.55
N PHE A 63 -1.20 5.13 4.53
CA PHE A 63 -1.82 5.47 5.81
C PHE A 63 -2.25 6.91 5.89
N TYR A 64 -3.46 7.17 6.36
CA TYR A 64 -3.95 8.52 6.63
C TYR A 64 -3.05 9.24 7.64
N VAL A 65 -2.62 10.45 7.29
CA VAL A 65 -1.73 11.28 8.12
C VAL A 65 -2.47 12.29 8.99
N ASN A 66 -3.73 12.04 9.35
CA ASN A 66 -4.49 12.92 10.25
C ASN A 66 -4.11 12.73 11.73
N ALA A 67 -3.44 11.62 12.09
CA ALA A 67 -3.02 11.31 13.44
C ALA A 67 -1.66 10.58 13.47
N ALA A 68 -1.06 10.48 14.65
CA ALA A 68 0.18 9.74 14.86
C ALA A 68 -0.03 8.23 14.58
N PRO A 69 1.00 7.53 14.07
CA PRO A 69 0.85 6.13 13.74
C PRO A 69 0.77 5.24 14.99
N HIS A 70 0.03 4.13 14.89
CA HIS A 70 -0.17 3.16 15.96
C HIS A 70 0.17 1.73 15.51
N VAL A 71 -0.01 0.76 16.41
CA VAL A 71 0.32 -0.67 16.19
C VAL A 71 -0.31 -1.26 14.92
N GLY A 72 -1.52 -0.85 14.54
CA GLY A 72 -2.17 -1.31 13.31
C GLY A 72 -1.37 -1.00 12.03
N HIS A 73 -0.75 0.17 11.94
CA HIS A 73 0.08 0.53 10.78
C HIS A 73 1.37 -0.28 10.75
N LEU A 74 2.01 -0.44 11.92
CA LEU A 74 3.21 -1.26 12.03
C LEU A 74 2.93 -2.72 11.68
N TYR A 75 1.77 -3.25 12.06
CA TYR A 75 1.38 -4.63 11.79
C TYR A 75 1.34 -4.93 10.29
N THR A 76 0.67 -4.09 9.49
CA THR A 76 0.62 -4.29 8.03
C THR A 76 1.98 -4.09 7.37
N MET A 77 2.79 -3.13 7.84
CA MET A 77 4.18 -2.96 7.39
C MET A 77 5.03 -4.21 7.63
N ILE A 78 4.95 -4.81 8.82
CA ILE A 78 5.71 -6.02 9.16
C ILE A 78 5.26 -7.20 8.29
N LEU A 79 3.96 -7.39 8.08
CA LEU A 79 3.47 -8.49 7.23
C LEU A 79 4.01 -8.37 5.80
N ALA A 80 3.95 -7.18 5.20
CA ALA A 80 4.46 -6.94 3.86
C ALA A 80 5.99 -7.10 3.77
N ASP A 81 6.72 -6.66 4.81
CA ASP A 81 8.17 -6.86 4.92
C ASP A 81 8.58 -8.33 5.03
N VAL A 82 7.86 -9.11 5.84
CA VAL A 82 8.08 -10.57 5.94
C VAL A 82 7.89 -11.24 4.59
N LEU A 83 6.85 -10.86 3.84
CA LEU A 83 6.60 -11.39 2.49
C LEU A 83 7.74 -11.04 1.53
N LYS A 84 8.19 -9.78 1.49
CA LYS A 84 9.34 -9.38 0.66
C LYS A 84 10.60 -10.16 1.04
N ARG A 85 10.94 -10.22 2.34
CA ARG A 85 12.14 -10.93 2.83
C ARG A 85 12.08 -12.41 2.50
N TRP A 86 10.91 -13.03 2.62
CA TRP A 86 10.71 -14.42 2.23
C TRP A 86 11.01 -14.64 0.74
N GLN A 87 10.53 -13.74 -0.12
CA GLN A 87 10.79 -13.82 -1.57
C GLN A 87 12.29 -13.65 -1.90
N ILE A 88 12.99 -12.76 -1.19
CA ILE A 88 14.44 -12.62 -1.31
C ILE A 88 15.15 -13.93 -0.91
N LEU A 89 14.72 -14.58 0.18
CA LEU A 89 15.27 -15.87 0.61
C LEU A 89 15.03 -16.99 -0.41
N LEU A 90 13.90 -16.94 -1.13
CA LEU A 90 13.61 -17.85 -2.24
C LEU A 90 14.37 -17.53 -3.52
N GLY A 91 15.10 -16.41 -3.58
CA GLY A 91 15.91 -16.02 -4.74
C GLY A 91 15.43 -14.83 -5.53
N ASN A 92 14.24 -14.29 -5.24
CA ASN A 92 13.71 -13.09 -5.91
C ASN A 92 14.37 -11.85 -5.31
N THR A 93 15.65 -11.67 -5.61
CA THR A 93 16.50 -10.61 -5.03
C THR A 93 16.08 -9.19 -5.43
N ASP A 94 15.24 -9.05 -6.47
CA ASP A 94 14.66 -7.79 -6.93
C ASP A 94 13.26 -7.52 -6.37
N ALA A 95 12.77 -8.33 -5.43
CA ALA A 95 11.46 -8.14 -4.80
C ALA A 95 11.29 -6.72 -4.22
N LYS A 96 10.14 -6.11 -4.54
CA LYS A 96 9.79 -4.73 -4.20
C LYS A 96 8.66 -4.67 -3.17
N LEU A 97 8.83 -3.81 -2.18
CA LEU A 97 7.85 -3.45 -1.17
C LEU A 97 7.54 -1.96 -1.26
N LEU A 98 6.26 -1.65 -1.50
CA LEU A 98 5.71 -0.30 -1.40
C LEU A 98 4.98 -0.10 -0.06
N THR A 99 5.26 1.02 0.58
CA THR A 99 4.44 1.56 1.67
C THR A 99 4.30 3.08 1.49
N GLY A 100 3.50 3.77 2.30
CA GLY A 100 3.35 5.21 2.12
C GLY A 100 2.25 5.86 2.95
N THR A 101 1.92 7.09 2.57
CA THR A 101 0.94 7.94 3.26
C THR A 101 -0.15 8.45 2.31
N ASP A 102 -1.39 8.38 2.78
CA ASP A 102 -2.55 9.02 2.19
C ASP A 102 -2.70 10.41 2.81
N GLU A 103 -2.59 11.43 1.98
CA GLU A 103 -2.28 12.79 2.37
C GLU A 103 -3.32 13.80 1.89
N HIS A 104 -4.39 13.39 1.21
CA HIS A 104 -5.47 14.27 0.79
C HIS A 104 -6.78 14.04 1.56
N GLY A 105 -7.75 14.93 1.39
CA GLY A 105 -9.10 14.78 1.92
C GLY A 105 -9.44 15.70 3.10
N LEU A 106 -10.73 15.72 3.43
CA LEU A 106 -11.32 16.67 4.37
C LEU A 106 -10.77 16.51 5.80
N LYS A 107 -10.50 15.26 6.22
CA LYS A 107 -9.96 14.96 7.55
C LYS A 107 -8.61 15.63 7.80
N ILE A 108 -7.75 15.65 6.78
CA ILE A 108 -6.43 16.28 6.87
C ILE A 108 -6.56 17.79 6.86
N GLN A 109 -7.44 18.34 6.00
CA GLN A 109 -7.75 19.77 5.98
C GLN A 109 -8.25 20.27 7.35
N GLN A 110 -9.17 19.54 7.98
CA GLN A 110 -9.70 19.87 9.30
C GLN A 110 -8.65 19.75 10.41
N ALA A 111 -7.85 18.67 10.41
CA ALA A 111 -6.78 18.48 11.38
C ALA A 111 -5.72 19.58 11.29
N ALA A 112 -5.34 19.99 10.08
CA ALA A 112 -4.37 21.07 9.87
C ALA A 112 -4.92 22.43 10.35
N ALA A 113 -6.19 22.72 10.05
CA ALA A 113 -6.86 23.93 10.51
C ALA A 113 -6.94 23.98 12.06
N ALA A 114 -7.28 22.87 12.71
CA ALA A 114 -7.33 22.77 14.18
C ALA A 114 -5.97 23.01 14.85
N LEU A 115 -4.88 22.69 14.14
CA LEU A 115 -3.50 22.91 14.59
C LEU A 115 -2.90 24.26 14.12
N GLY A 116 -3.67 25.09 13.41
CA GLY A 116 -3.20 26.37 12.90
C GLY A 116 -2.07 26.27 11.86
N MET A 117 -2.00 25.16 11.12
CA MET A 117 -0.96 24.90 10.11
C MET A 117 -1.56 24.60 8.74
N THR A 118 -0.74 24.68 7.69
CA THR A 118 -1.16 24.27 6.34
C THR A 118 -1.28 22.73 6.26
N PRO A 119 -2.19 22.17 5.46
CA PRO A 119 -2.28 20.72 5.25
C PRO A 119 -0.97 20.07 4.81
N GLN A 120 -0.23 20.70 3.88
CA GLN A 120 1.09 20.19 3.44
C GLN A 120 2.06 20.04 4.61
N ALA A 121 2.17 21.05 5.49
CA ALA A 121 3.05 21.00 6.65
C ALA A 121 2.68 19.88 7.62
N LEU A 122 1.38 19.65 7.85
CA LEU A 122 0.91 18.52 8.67
C LEU A 122 1.31 17.18 8.04
N CYS A 123 1.09 17.03 6.72
CA CYS A 123 1.47 15.82 5.99
C CYS A 123 2.99 15.58 6.03
N ASP A 124 3.80 16.62 5.79
CA ASP A 124 5.27 16.52 5.84
C ASP A 124 5.79 16.08 7.21
N GLN A 125 5.18 16.59 8.30
CA GLN A 125 5.52 16.21 9.67
C GLN A 125 5.11 14.76 9.97
N ASN A 126 3.89 14.38 9.62
CA ASN A 126 3.36 13.06 9.95
C ASN A 126 3.98 11.96 9.07
N CYS A 127 4.27 12.23 7.80
CA CYS A 127 5.04 11.34 6.92
C CYS A 127 6.39 10.97 7.57
N LYS A 128 7.15 11.94 8.10
CA LYS A 128 8.40 11.67 8.83
C LYS A 128 8.19 10.75 10.04
N THR A 129 7.04 10.88 10.71
CA THR A 129 6.68 10.02 11.86
C THR A 129 6.42 8.59 11.42
N PHE A 130 5.72 8.37 10.30
CA PHE A 130 5.53 7.03 9.71
C PHE A 130 6.86 6.42 9.21
N GLN A 131 7.71 7.20 8.54
CA GLN A 131 9.04 6.74 8.14
C GLN A 131 9.90 6.35 9.34
N ASN A 132 9.80 7.08 10.45
CA ASN A 132 10.49 6.74 11.70
C ASN A 132 9.94 5.47 12.34
N LEU A 133 8.62 5.25 12.30
CA LEU A 133 8.01 4.00 12.75
C LEU A 133 8.55 2.81 11.94
N ALA A 134 8.54 2.91 10.61
CA ALA A 134 9.05 1.87 9.73
C ALA A 134 10.54 1.57 10.01
N ARG A 135 11.35 2.63 10.21
CA ARG A 135 12.77 2.50 10.61
C ARG A 135 12.93 1.79 11.95
N LYS A 136 12.18 2.18 12.97
CA LYS A 136 12.21 1.55 14.30
C LYS A 136 11.73 0.10 14.26
N GLY A 137 10.80 -0.22 13.37
CA GLY A 137 10.33 -1.58 13.11
C GLY A 137 11.26 -2.41 12.21
N ASN A 138 12.38 -1.85 11.73
CA ASN A 138 13.29 -2.49 10.78
C ASN A 138 12.59 -2.98 9.50
N VAL A 139 11.60 -2.23 9.03
CA VAL A 139 10.84 -2.52 7.80
C VAL A 139 11.69 -2.13 6.59
N GLY A 140 12.00 -3.09 5.72
CA GLY A 140 12.83 -2.92 4.54
C GLY A 140 12.02 -2.60 3.27
N TYR A 141 11.32 -1.48 3.23
CA TYR A 141 10.61 -1.01 2.03
C TYR A 141 11.55 -0.45 0.96
N ASP A 142 11.14 -0.50 -0.32
CA ASP A 142 11.90 0.07 -1.45
C ASP A 142 11.46 1.49 -1.80
N HIS A 143 10.19 1.80 -1.56
CA HIS A 143 9.64 3.12 -1.80
C HIS A 143 8.60 3.47 -0.74
N PHE A 144 8.63 4.74 -0.33
CA PHE A 144 7.67 5.34 0.59
C PHE A 144 6.91 6.42 -0.20
N ILE A 145 5.77 6.06 -0.77
CA ILE A 145 4.99 6.97 -1.62
C ILE A 145 4.22 7.97 -0.75
N ARG A 146 4.07 9.19 -1.26
CA ARG A 146 3.15 10.18 -0.71
C ARG A 146 2.18 10.58 -1.80
N THR A 147 0.89 10.62 -1.49
CA THR A 147 -0.11 11.08 -2.48
C THR A 147 0.06 12.56 -2.85
N THR A 148 0.82 13.34 -2.06
CA THR A 148 1.19 14.71 -2.42
C THR A 148 2.33 14.80 -3.46
N ASP A 149 3.03 13.69 -3.76
CA ASP A 149 4.14 13.66 -4.72
C ASP A 149 3.66 14.02 -6.13
N ALA A 150 4.47 14.78 -6.87
CA ALA A 150 4.10 15.26 -8.20
C ALA A 150 3.84 14.10 -9.19
N GLU A 151 4.69 13.07 -9.16
CA GLU A 151 4.56 11.89 -10.02
C GLU A 151 3.24 11.15 -9.78
N HIS A 152 2.80 11.07 -8.53
CA HIS A 152 1.52 10.46 -8.19
C HIS A 152 0.33 11.28 -8.69
N LYS A 153 0.39 12.61 -8.53
CA LYS A 153 -0.66 13.50 -9.04
C LYS A 153 -0.83 13.40 -10.56
N GLU A 154 0.28 13.28 -11.30
CA GLU A 154 0.24 13.04 -12.74
C GLU A 154 -0.33 11.66 -13.09
N ALA A 155 0.04 10.62 -12.35
CA ALA A 155 -0.54 9.28 -12.52
C ALA A 155 -2.06 9.27 -12.29
N VAL A 156 -2.56 9.97 -11.27
CA VAL A 156 -4.00 10.10 -10.97
C VAL A 156 -4.72 10.88 -12.08
N ARG A 157 -4.15 11.98 -12.56
CA ARG A 157 -4.71 12.76 -13.69
C ARG A 157 -4.84 11.89 -14.94
N TYR A 158 -3.79 11.17 -15.29
CA TYR A 158 -3.82 10.25 -16.42
C TYR A 158 -4.84 9.11 -16.23
N PHE A 159 -4.93 8.55 -15.01
CA PHE A 159 -5.91 7.51 -14.70
C PHE A 159 -7.35 8.03 -14.87
N TRP A 160 -7.62 9.24 -14.39
CA TRP A 160 -8.90 9.91 -14.57
C TRP A 160 -9.25 10.09 -16.05
N ASP A 161 -8.33 10.64 -16.84
CA ASP A 161 -8.54 10.84 -18.28
C ASP A 161 -8.81 9.52 -19.00
N MET A 162 -8.12 8.45 -18.63
CA MET A 162 -8.37 7.11 -19.17
C MET A 162 -9.77 6.58 -18.85
N LEU A 163 -10.26 6.77 -17.61
CA LEU A 163 -11.63 6.39 -17.24
C LEU A 163 -12.68 7.23 -17.99
N ASN A 164 -12.43 8.53 -18.12
CA ASN A 164 -13.32 9.46 -18.82
C ASN A 164 -13.39 9.14 -20.32
N HIS A 165 -12.25 8.98 -21.00
CA HIS A 165 -12.18 8.63 -22.42
C HIS A 165 -12.83 7.29 -22.75
N ARG A 166 -12.82 6.33 -21.81
CA ARG A 166 -13.50 5.04 -21.97
C ARG A 166 -14.99 5.08 -21.62
N GLY A 167 -15.54 6.24 -21.25
CA GLY A 167 -16.97 6.42 -20.94
C GLY A 167 -17.40 5.87 -19.58
N TYR A 168 -16.45 5.61 -18.67
CA TYR A 168 -16.76 5.12 -17.32
C TYR A 168 -17.06 6.22 -16.31
N ILE A 169 -16.85 7.48 -16.67
CA ILE A 169 -17.19 8.65 -15.85
C ILE A 169 -18.41 9.35 -16.46
N TYR A 170 -19.35 9.75 -15.62
CA TYR A 170 -20.48 10.60 -15.99
C TYR A 170 -20.80 11.55 -14.83
N THR A 171 -21.48 12.66 -15.08
CA THR A 171 -21.94 13.54 -14.00
C THR A 171 -23.34 13.15 -13.53
N SER A 172 -23.56 13.22 -12.23
CA SER A 172 -24.87 13.06 -11.61
C SER A 172 -25.10 14.20 -10.64
N LYS A 173 -26.33 14.72 -10.64
CA LYS A 173 -26.74 15.83 -9.79
C LYS A 173 -27.56 15.26 -8.63
N HIS A 174 -27.14 15.56 -7.40
CA HIS A 174 -27.94 15.31 -6.21
C HIS A 174 -28.48 16.65 -5.70
N GLU A 175 -29.81 16.75 -5.64
CA GLU A 175 -30.49 17.95 -5.16
C GLU A 175 -31.31 17.60 -3.93
N GLY A 176 -31.16 18.37 -2.86
CA GLY A 176 -31.89 18.16 -1.63
C GLY A 176 -31.64 19.26 -0.60
N TRP A 177 -32.33 19.17 0.53
CA TRP A 177 -32.13 20.09 1.65
C TRP A 177 -30.92 19.64 2.46
N TYR A 178 -29.86 20.44 2.49
CA TYR A 178 -28.61 20.10 3.16
C TYR A 178 -28.44 20.90 4.46
N SER A 179 -28.18 20.21 5.57
CA SER A 179 -27.77 20.84 6.83
C SER A 179 -26.25 20.91 6.87
N VAL A 180 -25.71 22.12 6.95
CA VAL A 180 -24.26 22.32 7.18
C VAL A 180 -23.88 21.81 8.58
N SER A 181 -24.78 21.95 9.56
CA SER A 181 -24.52 21.53 10.94
C SER A 181 -24.49 20.01 11.10
N ASP A 182 -25.39 19.30 10.39
CA ASP A 182 -25.50 17.84 10.47
C ASP A 182 -24.69 17.13 9.37
N GLU A 183 -24.09 17.90 8.47
CA GLU A 183 -23.41 17.45 7.24
C GLU A 183 -24.22 16.44 6.40
N ALA A 184 -25.55 16.53 6.43
CA ALA A 184 -26.47 15.54 5.85
C ALA A 184 -27.51 16.17 4.90
N PHE A 185 -27.89 15.39 3.87
CA PHE A 185 -29.04 15.68 3.01
C PHE A 185 -30.31 15.12 3.63
N TYR A 186 -31.34 15.95 3.68
CA TYR A 186 -32.68 15.63 4.11
C TYR A 186 -33.62 15.57 2.90
N PRO A 187 -34.48 14.54 2.81
CA PRO A 187 -35.55 14.54 1.84
C PRO A 187 -36.54 15.69 2.14
N PRO A 188 -37.32 16.17 1.16
CA PRO A 188 -38.32 17.23 1.38
C PRO A 188 -39.33 16.92 2.49
N SER A 189 -39.58 15.64 2.79
CA SER A 189 -40.46 15.19 3.87
C SER A 189 -39.87 15.33 5.28
N ALA A 190 -38.55 15.53 5.40
CA ALA A 190 -37.83 15.60 6.67
C ALA A 190 -37.45 17.04 7.07
N VAL A 191 -38.00 18.04 6.38
CA VAL A 191 -37.72 19.46 6.63
C VAL A 191 -39.02 20.25 6.76
N GLN A 192 -38.97 21.35 7.50
CA GLN A 192 -40.13 22.21 7.72
C GLN A 192 -39.75 23.69 7.76
N PRO A 193 -40.65 24.61 7.36
CA PRO A 193 -40.45 26.03 7.58
C PRO A 193 -40.53 26.37 9.07
N THR A 194 -39.52 27.06 9.58
CA THR A 194 -39.42 27.51 10.97
C THR A 194 -39.05 28.99 10.98
N LEU A 195 -39.49 29.74 12.00
CA LEU A 195 -39.03 31.11 12.22
C LEU A 195 -37.77 31.06 13.09
N ASP A 196 -36.69 31.69 12.62
CA ASP A 196 -35.50 31.90 13.43
C ASP A 196 -35.87 32.74 14.67
N PRO A 197 -35.72 32.19 15.89
CA PRO A 197 -36.09 32.89 17.12
C PRO A 197 -35.30 34.19 17.34
N SER A 198 -34.11 34.31 16.75
CA SER A 198 -33.21 35.43 16.94
C SER A 198 -33.43 36.57 15.93
N THR A 199 -33.78 36.25 14.69
CA THR A 199 -33.92 37.24 13.60
C THR A 199 -35.35 37.41 13.10
N GLY A 200 -36.28 36.52 13.47
CA GLY A 200 -37.66 36.51 12.97
C GLY A 200 -37.78 36.12 11.49
N ARG A 201 -36.69 35.68 10.85
CA ARG A 201 -36.69 35.25 9.45
C ARG A 201 -37.27 33.85 9.29
N LYS A 202 -37.99 33.60 8.19
CA LYS A 202 -38.40 32.25 7.80
C LYS A 202 -37.18 31.50 7.25
N ILE A 203 -36.79 30.45 7.93
CA ILE A 203 -35.75 29.50 7.53
C ILE A 203 -36.39 28.11 7.33
N ILE A 204 -35.69 27.20 6.67
CA ILE A 204 -36.09 25.79 6.63
C ILE A 204 -35.20 25.05 7.62
N THR A 205 -35.78 24.18 8.44
CA THR A 205 -35.03 23.37 9.41
C THR A 205 -35.34 21.89 9.25
N SER A 206 -34.38 21.03 9.57
CA SER A 206 -34.62 19.60 9.78
C SER A 206 -35.66 19.39 10.87
N ILE A 207 -36.63 18.51 10.63
CA ILE A 207 -37.65 18.14 11.62
C ILE A 207 -37.01 17.41 12.81
N GLU A 208 -35.99 16.60 12.53
CA GLU A 208 -35.33 15.75 13.54
C GLU A 208 -34.37 16.55 14.43
N THR A 209 -33.52 17.37 13.82
CA THR A 209 -32.43 18.05 14.54
C THR A 209 -32.76 19.51 14.87
N GLY A 210 -33.80 20.07 14.27
CA GLY A 210 -34.13 21.50 14.36
C GLY A 210 -33.09 22.43 13.74
N LYS A 211 -32.07 21.88 13.06
CA LYS A 211 -30.99 22.65 12.44
C LYS A 211 -31.41 23.21 11.10
N GLU A 212 -30.90 24.39 10.77
CA GLU A 212 -31.15 25.04 9.50
C GLU A 212 -30.62 24.19 8.34
N VAL A 213 -31.46 24.05 7.31
CA VAL A 213 -31.14 23.38 6.06
C VAL A 213 -31.31 24.36 4.91
N GLN A 214 -30.44 24.23 3.92
CA GLN A 214 -30.46 25.03 2.70
C GLN A 214 -30.60 24.11 1.49
N TRP A 215 -31.33 24.54 0.47
CA TRP A 215 -31.38 23.77 -0.78
C TRP A 215 -29.99 23.76 -1.40
N ALA A 216 -29.41 22.56 -1.54
CA ALA A 216 -28.12 22.35 -2.13
C ALA A 216 -28.27 21.42 -3.33
N SER A 217 -27.59 21.79 -4.40
CA SER A 217 -27.43 20.97 -5.60
C SER A 217 -25.94 20.68 -5.72
N GLU A 218 -25.55 19.43 -5.51
CA GLU A 218 -24.18 18.98 -5.72
C GLU A 218 -24.14 18.12 -6.99
N GLU A 219 -23.50 18.64 -8.03
CA GLU A 219 -23.09 17.84 -9.18
C GLU A 219 -21.75 17.21 -8.84
N ASN A 220 -21.68 15.87 -8.95
CA ASN A 220 -20.45 15.12 -8.76
C ASN A 220 -20.22 14.21 -9.98
N TYR A 221 -18.97 13.86 -10.20
CA TYR A 221 -18.58 12.81 -11.14
C TYR A 221 -18.80 11.44 -10.50
N HIS A 222 -19.35 10.51 -11.27
CA HIS A 222 -19.63 9.15 -10.87
C HIS A 222 -18.89 8.16 -11.77
N PHE A 223 -18.32 7.13 -11.16
CA PHE A 223 -17.75 5.97 -11.82
C PHE A 223 -18.82 4.89 -11.99
N ARG A 224 -18.92 4.34 -13.21
CA ARG A 224 -19.84 3.26 -13.59
C ARG A 224 -19.43 1.89 -13.01
N LEU A 225 -19.34 1.78 -11.68
CA LEU A 225 -18.98 0.54 -11.00
C LEU A 225 -19.99 -0.59 -11.28
N SER A 226 -21.27 -0.26 -11.49
CA SER A 226 -22.31 -1.22 -11.88
C SER A 226 -21.95 -2.01 -13.16
N ALA A 227 -21.24 -1.38 -14.11
CA ALA A 227 -20.80 -2.02 -15.34
C ALA A 227 -19.73 -3.11 -15.13
N PHE A 228 -19.10 -3.16 -13.95
CA PHE A 228 -18.05 -4.12 -13.61
C PHE A 228 -18.54 -5.33 -12.82
N GLN A 229 -19.84 -5.43 -12.53
CA GLN A 229 -20.39 -6.54 -11.74
C GLN A 229 -20.06 -7.91 -12.35
N GLU A 230 -20.46 -8.18 -13.59
CA GLU A 230 -20.19 -9.48 -14.22
C GLU A 230 -18.68 -9.71 -14.50
N PRO A 231 -17.92 -8.72 -15.01
CA PRO A 231 -16.46 -8.85 -15.13
C PRO A 231 -15.75 -9.24 -13.82
N LEU A 232 -16.17 -8.68 -12.68
CA LEU A 232 -15.61 -9.01 -11.37
C LEU A 232 -16.00 -10.41 -10.92
N LEU A 233 -17.28 -10.79 -11.06
CA LEU A 233 -17.73 -12.15 -10.73
C LEU A 233 -16.99 -13.20 -11.57
N GLU A 234 -16.79 -12.93 -12.86
CA GLU A 234 -16.03 -13.82 -13.74
C GLU A 234 -14.56 -13.91 -13.34
N HIS A 235 -13.95 -12.78 -12.98
CA HIS A 235 -12.58 -12.77 -12.45
C HIS A 235 -12.46 -13.64 -11.19
N PHE A 236 -13.41 -13.51 -10.25
CA PHE A 236 -13.43 -14.29 -9.01
C PHE A 236 -13.66 -15.79 -9.23
N ARG A 237 -14.50 -16.18 -10.18
CA ARG A 237 -14.67 -17.60 -10.57
C ARG A 237 -13.37 -18.20 -11.11
N LYS A 238 -12.63 -17.42 -11.92
CA LYS A 238 -11.34 -17.83 -12.50
C LYS A 238 -10.19 -17.83 -11.49
N ASN A 239 -10.28 -17.03 -10.43
CA ASN A 239 -9.23 -16.83 -9.44
C ASN A 239 -9.79 -17.04 -8.02
N PRO A 240 -10.09 -18.29 -7.62
CA PRO A 240 -10.80 -18.56 -6.36
C PRO A 240 -9.98 -18.23 -5.10
N ASP A 241 -8.68 -18.04 -5.23
CA ASP A 241 -7.76 -17.68 -4.14
C ASP A 241 -7.26 -16.22 -4.23
N PHE A 242 -7.93 -15.38 -5.03
CA PHE A 242 -7.54 -13.98 -5.25
C PHE A 242 -7.56 -13.15 -3.94
N VAL A 243 -8.48 -13.45 -3.03
CA VAL A 243 -8.54 -12.85 -1.68
C VAL A 243 -8.38 -13.93 -0.63
N THR A 244 -7.46 -13.71 0.30
CA THR A 244 -7.18 -14.60 1.42
C THR A 244 -7.31 -13.83 2.74
N PRO A 245 -7.91 -14.41 3.80
CA PRO A 245 -8.56 -15.72 3.86
C PRO A 245 -9.90 -15.85 3.10
N ARG A 246 -10.30 -17.09 2.75
CA ARG A 246 -11.45 -17.38 1.88
C ARG A 246 -12.79 -16.80 2.36
N ASN A 247 -13.03 -16.72 3.67
CA ASN A 247 -14.27 -16.12 4.19
C ASN A 247 -14.45 -14.65 3.78
N TYR A 248 -13.35 -13.92 3.55
CA TYR A 248 -13.40 -12.55 3.05
C TYR A 248 -13.72 -12.49 1.55
N MET A 249 -13.17 -13.43 0.77
CA MET A 249 -13.52 -13.62 -0.63
C MET A 249 -15.01 -13.91 -0.81
N ASP A 250 -15.56 -14.84 -0.02
CA ASP A 250 -16.97 -15.20 -0.06
C ASP A 250 -17.87 -14.00 0.24
N GLY A 251 -17.47 -13.15 1.20
CA GLY A 251 -18.15 -11.90 1.51
C GLY A 251 -18.15 -10.90 0.35
N ILE A 252 -17.01 -10.72 -0.33
CA ILE A 252 -16.90 -9.83 -1.51
C ILE A 252 -17.77 -10.36 -2.64
N VAL A 253 -17.68 -11.66 -2.95
CA VAL A 253 -18.48 -12.29 -4.02
C VAL A 253 -19.96 -12.13 -3.73
N SER A 254 -20.40 -12.34 -2.49
CA SER A 254 -21.79 -12.13 -2.08
C SER A 254 -22.22 -10.67 -2.29
N ALA A 255 -21.41 -9.71 -1.85
CA ALA A 255 -21.71 -8.29 -2.00
C ALA A 255 -21.82 -7.85 -3.47
N VAL A 256 -20.91 -8.32 -4.32
CA VAL A 256 -20.92 -8.03 -5.77
C VAL A 256 -22.13 -8.69 -6.44
N THR A 257 -22.48 -9.92 -6.03
CA THR A 257 -23.65 -10.64 -6.53
C THR A 257 -24.96 -9.91 -6.19
N SER A 258 -25.04 -9.28 -5.03
CA SER A 258 -26.20 -8.48 -4.61
C SER A 258 -26.41 -7.20 -5.43
N GLY A 259 -25.44 -6.80 -6.27
CA GLY A 259 -25.52 -5.62 -7.12
C GLY A 259 -24.52 -4.54 -6.74
N LEU A 260 -23.89 -3.93 -7.74
CA LEU A 260 -22.98 -2.80 -7.56
C LEU A 260 -23.68 -1.48 -7.92
N GLN A 261 -23.53 -0.49 -7.05
CA GLN A 261 -23.98 0.89 -7.30
C GLN A 261 -22.82 1.74 -7.80
N ASP A 262 -23.13 2.69 -8.68
CA ASP A 262 -22.15 3.63 -9.21
C ASP A 262 -21.61 4.55 -8.10
N LEU A 263 -20.30 4.80 -8.14
CA LEU A 263 -19.56 5.44 -7.06
C LEU A 263 -19.31 6.91 -7.38
N SER A 264 -19.64 7.81 -6.46
CA SER A 264 -19.24 9.23 -6.59
C SER A 264 -17.73 9.39 -6.37
N ILE A 265 -17.02 9.79 -7.42
CA ILE A 265 -15.55 9.91 -7.49
C ILE A 265 -15.04 11.36 -7.54
N SER A 266 -15.89 12.37 -7.31
CA SER A 266 -15.46 13.74 -7.05
C SER A 266 -16.22 14.38 -5.87
N ARG A 267 -15.71 15.49 -5.37
CA ARG A 267 -16.35 16.34 -4.36
C ARG A 267 -16.22 17.81 -4.76
N PRO A 268 -17.18 18.68 -4.41
CA PRO A 268 -17.07 20.11 -4.70
C PRO A 268 -15.87 20.75 -4.00
N ALA A 269 -15.10 21.54 -4.75
CA ALA A 269 -13.91 22.27 -4.25
C ALA A 269 -14.26 23.31 -3.16
N SER A 270 -15.52 23.74 -3.10
CA SER A 270 -16.04 24.60 -2.03
C SER A 270 -15.96 23.94 -0.65
N ARG A 271 -16.12 22.61 -0.57
CA ARG A 271 -16.04 21.82 0.66
C ARG A 271 -14.66 21.23 0.88
N LEU A 272 -14.03 20.73 -0.18
CA LEU A 272 -12.73 20.06 -0.11
C LEU A 272 -11.72 20.78 -1.00
N LYS A 273 -10.77 21.50 -0.38
CA LYS A 273 -9.68 22.19 -1.10
C LYS A 273 -8.40 21.37 -1.15
N TRP A 274 -8.21 20.48 -0.17
CA TRP A 274 -7.00 19.67 -0.04
C TRP A 274 -7.13 18.32 -0.75
N GLY A 275 -6.85 18.31 -2.06
CA GLY A 275 -6.86 17.12 -2.90
C GLY A 275 -6.41 17.42 -4.33
N ILE A 276 -6.53 16.43 -5.22
CA ILE A 276 -6.17 16.56 -6.64
C ILE A 276 -7.38 17.11 -7.41
N PRO A 277 -7.28 18.26 -8.08
CA PRO A 277 -8.37 18.78 -8.90
C PRO A 277 -8.74 17.82 -10.03
N VAL A 278 -10.02 17.76 -10.39
CA VAL A 278 -10.47 17.04 -11.58
C VAL A 278 -9.85 17.70 -12.83
N PRO A 279 -9.26 16.93 -13.76
CA PRO A 279 -8.76 17.48 -15.02
C PRO A 279 -9.85 18.29 -15.75
N TYR A 280 -9.51 19.52 -16.14
CA TYR A 280 -10.39 20.45 -16.85
C TYR A 280 -11.63 20.94 -16.07
N ASP A 281 -11.76 20.60 -14.78
CA ASP A 281 -12.81 21.12 -13.89
C ASP A 281 -12.26 21.40 -12.48
N GLU A 282 -11.80 22.63 -12.24
CA GLU A 282 -11.28 23.06 -10.94
C GLU A 282 -12.36 23.22 -9.87
N SER A 283 -13.66 23.16 -10.24
CA SER A 283 -14.75 23.20 -9.26
C SER A 283 -14.91 21.89 -8.50
N GLN A 284 -14.22 20.83 -8.95
CA GLN A 284 -14.30 19.49 -8.41
C GLN A 284 -12.91 18.97 -8.01
N VAL A 285 -12.87 18.23 -6.92
CA VAL A 285 -11.69 17.54 -6.41
C VAL A 285 -11.92 16.05 -6.48
N ILE A 286 -10.95 15.31 -6.98
CA ILE A 286 -10.97 13.86 -7.10
C ILE A 286 -11.17 13.23 -5.71
N TYR A 287 -12.04 12.23 -5.66
CA TYR A 287 -12.32 11.50 -4.43
C TYR A 287 -11.07 10.77 -3.93
N VAL A 288 -10.80 10.93 -2.64
CA VAL A 288 -9.57 10.44 -1.99
C VAL A 288 -9.30 8.95 -2.21
N TRP A 289 -10.32 8.09 -2.33
CA TRP A 289 -10.08 6.66 -2.58
C TRP A 289 -9.63 6.36 -4.01
N LEU A 290 -10.09 7.13 -5.00
CA LEU A 290 -9.61 6.97 -6.39
C LEU A 290 -8.13 7.37 -6.46
N ASP A 291 -7.81 8.53 -5.89
CA ASP A 291 -6.45 9.04 -5.70
C ASP A 291 -5.57 8.00 -4.98
N ALA A 292 -5.97 7.61 -3.77
CA ALA A 292 -5.24 6.67 -2.93
C ALA A 292 -5.00 5.33 -3.64
N LEU A 293 -5.98 4.71 -4.30
CA LEU A 293 -5.80 3.40 -4.95
C LEU A 293 -4.81 3.43 -6.14
N VAL A 294 -4.61 4.59 -6.78
CA VAL A 294 -3.64 4.74 -7.87
C VAL A 294 -2.20 4.67 -7.37
N ASN A 295 -1.93 4.84 -6.07
CA ASN A 295 -0.56 4.79 -5.52
C ASN A 295 0.19 3.50 -5.91
N TYR A 296 -0.53 2.37 -5.93
CA TYR A 296 0.05 1.05 -6.21
C TYR A 296 0.58 0.96 -7.64
N ILE A 297 -0.11 1.57 -8.60
CA ILE A 297 0.29 1.56 -10.01
C ILE A 297 1.27 2.71 -10.32
N THR A 298 1.22 3.82 -9.58
CA THR A 298 2.21 4.91 -9.66
C THR A 298 3.62 4.38 -9.44
N TYR A 299 3.88 3.68 -8.32
CA TYR A 299 5.22 3.14 -8.06
C TYR A 299 5.65 2.11 -9.11
N ALA A 300 4.70 1.43 -9.76
CA ALA A 300 5.00 0.49 -10.82
C ALA A 300 5.36 1.15 -12.17
N GLY A 301 5.30 2.49 -12.27
CA GLY A 301 5.70 3.26 -13.45
C GLY A 301 4.54 3.73 -14.34
N TYR A 302 3.30 3.77 -13.83
CA TYR A 302 2.16 4.31 -14.57
C TYR A 302 2.39 5.79 -14.93
N PRO A 303 2.12 6.25 -16.17
CA PRO A 303 1.25 5.68 -17.23
C PRO A 303 1.86 4.65 -18.20
N PHE A 304 3.00 4.04 -17.87
CA PHE A 304 3.70 3.01 -18.69
C PHE A 304 4.03 3.48 -20.11
N PRO A 305 5.11 4.29 -20.28
CA PRO A 305 5.57 4.64 -21.62
C PRO A 305 5.99 3.38 -22.41
N PRO A 306 5.89 3.40 -23.76
CA PRO A 306 6.27 2.27 -24.59
C PRO A 306 7.68 1.75 -24.28
N GLY A 307 7.81 0.44 -24.04
CA GLY A 307 9.08 -0.21 -23.71
C GLY A 307 9.50 -0.11 -22.23
N ALA A 308 8.71 0.53 -21.36
CA ALA A 308 8.99 0.52 -19.93
C ALA A 308 8.79 -0.87 -19.33
N GLN A 309 9.80 -1.36 -18.62
CA GLN A 309 9.64 -2.51 -17.75
C GLN A 309 8.85 -2.08 -16.51
N SER A 310 7.85 -2.88 -16.12
CA SER A 310 7.01 -2.62 -14.95
C SER A 310 7.00 -3.82 -14.01
N ILE A 311 6.85 -3.53 -12.71
CA ILE A 311 6.60 -4.53 -11.67
C ILE A 311 5.10 -4.85 -11.50
N TRP A 312 4.23 -4.20 -12.28
CA TRP A 312 2.78 -4.37 -12.22
C TRP A 312 2.33 -5.73 -12.82
N PRO A 313 1.28 -6.37 -12.27
CA PRO A 313 0.55 -6.03 -11.04
C PRO A 313 1.29 -6.45 -9.77
N ALA A 314 0.83 -5.94 -8.62
CA ALA A 314 1.25 -6.44 -7.32
C ALA A 314 0.91 -7.94 -7.20
N ASP A 315 1.86 -8.74 -6.71
CA ASP A 315 1.65 -10.14 -6.39
C ASP A 315 0.87 -10.30 -5.08
N VAL A 316 1.05 -9.39 -4.12
CA VAL A 316 0.28 -9.34 -2.88
C VAL A 316 0.00 -7.89 -2.46
N GLN A 317 -1.26 -7.57 -2.19
CA GLN A 317 -1.64 -6.35 -1.48
C GLN A 317 -2.06 -6.71 -0.06
N VAL A 318 -1.30 -6.26 0.94
CA VAL A 318 -1.64 -6.46 2.35
C VAL A 318 -2.58 -5.34 2.76
N VAL A 319 -3.77 -5.67 3.24
CA VAL A 319 -4.77 -4.69 3.68
C VAL A 319 -5.43 -5.07 5.00
N GLY A 320 -5.95 -4.07 5.71
CA GLY A 320 -6.87 -4.28 6.83
C GLY A 320 -8.25 -4.70 6.33
N LYS A 321 -8.99 -5.47 7.14
CA LYS A 321 -10.35 -5.92 6.80
C LYS A 321 -11.34 -4.77 6.56
N ASP A 322 -11.05 -3.60 7.12
CA ASP A 322 -11.82 -2.37 7.05
C ASP A 322 -11.79 -1.69 5.68
N ILE A 323 -10.78 -1.99 4.86
CA ILE A 323 -10.55 -1.39 3.54
C ILE A 323 -10.51 -2.44 2.43
N LEU A 324 -11.15 -3.59 2.68
CA LEU A 324 -11.14 -4.74 1.79
C LEU A 324 -12.02 -4.55 0.54
N ARG A 325 -13.13 -3.82 0.67
CA ARG A 325 -14.13 -3.61 -0.38
C ARG A 325 -13.74 -2.47 -1.31
#